data_AF-A0A958AL18-F1
#
_entry.id   AF-A0A958AL18-F1
#
_cell.length_a   1.000
_cell.length_b   1.000
_cell.length_c   1.000
_cell.angle_alpha   90.00
_cell.angle_beta   90.00
_cell.angle_gamma   90.00
#
_symmetry.space_group_name_H-M   'P 1'
#
loop_
_entity.id
_entity.type
_entity.pdbx_description
1 polymer ?
#
loop_
_entity_poly.entity_id
_entity_poly.type
_entity_poly.pdbx_seq_one_letter_code
_entity_poly.pdbx_strand_id
1 'polypeptide(L)' 'QLPAIFVESSVPVRTIEALQAAVHAKGFEVNIGGELFSDAMGNPGTPEGTYDGMVRHNIDTIVGALLEE' A
#
# COMPACT_ATOMS: atom_id res chain seq x y z
N GLN A 1 -8.81 11.95 9.69
CA GLN A 1 -7.96 10.82 10.15
C GLN A 1 -7.44 10.11 8.90
N LEU A 2 -6.25 9.51 8.93
CA LEU A 2 -5.73 8.71 7.82
C LEU A 2 -6.46 7.36 7.79
N PRO A 3 -7.22 7.01 6.74
CA PRO A 3 -8.00 5.77 6.70
C PRO A 3 -7.12 4.54 6.43
N ALA A 4 -5.98 4.70 5.76
CA ALA A 4 -5.11 3.60 5.38
C ALA A 4 -3.61 3.93 5.42
N ILE A 5 -2.81 2.88 5.58
CA ILE A 5 -1.37 2.80 5.36
C ILE A 5 -1.10 1.65 4.37
N PHE A 6 0.10 1.58 3.80
CA PHE A 6 0.39 0.65 2.70
C PHE A 6 1.63 -0.18 3.01
N VAL A 7 1.66 -1.40 2.45
CA VAL A 7 2.88 -2.20 2.39
C VAL A 7 3.55 -1.99 1.04
N GLU A 8 4.85 -2.26 0.96
CA GLU A 8 5.58 -2.21 -0.30
C GLU A 8 6.27 -3.54 -0.58
N SER A 9 6.39 -3.87 -1.87
CA SER A 9 6.89 -5.17 -2.34
C SER A 9 8.35 -5.46 -1.96
N SER A 10 9.13 -4.43 -1.61
CA SER A 10 10.55 -4.52 -1.28
C SER A 10 10.84 -4.60 0.23
N VAL A 11 9.84 -4.37 1.10
CA VAL A 11 10.03 -4.32 2.56
C VAL A 11 9.13 -5.33 3.27
N PRO A 12 9.60 -5.97 4.37
CA PRO A 12 8.80 -6.92 5.11
C PRO A 12 7.48 -6.34 5.64
N VAL A 13 6.37 -6.96 5.27
CA VAL A 13 4.99 -6.64 5.70
C VAL A 13 4.86 -6.44 7.22
N ARG A 14 5.57 -7.26 8.01
CA ARG A 14 5.59 -7.20 9.49
C ARG A 14 5.87 -5.81 10.06
N THR A 15 6.64 -4.98 9.35
CA THR A 15 7.00 -3.63 9.80
C THR A 15 5.77 -2.73 9.80
N ILE A 16 4.94 -2.85 8.77
CA ILE A 16 3.70 -2.08 8.63
C ILE A 16 2.61 -2.63 9.55
N GLU A 17 2.52 -3.95 9.74
CA GLU A 17 1.62 -4.54 10.73
C GLU A 17 1.94 -4.08 12.16
N ALA A 18 3.24 -4.00 12.51
CA ALA A 18 3.67 -3.48 13.80
C ALA A 18 3.32 -1.99 13.97
N LEU A 19 3.46 -1.19 12.91
CA LEU A 19 3.01 0.21 12.90
C LEU A 19 1.50 0.30 13.12
N GLN A 20 0.70 -0.50 12.41
CA GLN A 20 -0.75 -0.55 12.56
C GLN A 20 -1.15 -0.85 14.00
N ALA A 21 -0.57 -1.91 14.60
CA ALA A 21 -0.82 -2.28 15.98
C ALA A 21 -0.47 -1.15 16.97
N ALA A 22 0.63 -0.42 16.74
CA ALA A 22 1.02 0.71 17.57
C ALA A 22 0.06 1.92 17.43
N VAL A 23 -0.52 2.12 16.24
CA VAL A 23 -1.51 3.17 15.96
C VAL A 23 -2.86 2.81 16.61
N HIS A 24 -3.30 1.55 16.48
CA HIS A 24 -4.49 1.02 17.16
C HIS A 24 -4.38 1.13 18.68
N ALA A 25 -3.22 0.79 19.26
CA ALA A 25 -2.97 0.92 20.70
C ALA A 25 -3.05 2.37 21.21
N LYS A 26 -2.93 3.36 20.32
CA LYS A 26 -3.12 4.79 20.61
C LYS A 26 -4.57 5.27 20.39
N GLY A 27 -5.50 4.35 20.12
CA GLY A 27 -6.92 4.65 19.93
C GLY A 27 -7.23 5.24 18.56
N PHE A 28 -6.39 5.01 17.56
CA PHE A 28 -6.62 5.44 16.19
C PHE A 28 -6.72 4.21 15.27
N GLU A 29 -7.86 4.04 14.61
CA GLU A 29 -8.09 2.99 13.63
C GLU A 29 -7.53 3.37 12.26
N VAL A 30 -6.74 2.46 11.67
CA VAL A 30 -6.19 2.59 10.32
C VAL A 30 -6.12 1.22 9.65
N ASN A 31 -6.40 1.15 8.35
CA ASN A 31 -6.38 -0.08 7.57
C ASN A 31 -5.07 -0.25 6.79
N ILE A 32 -4.75 -1.48 6.37
CA ILE A 32 -3.73 -1.70 5.33
C ILE A 32 -4.44 -1.65 3.98
N GLY A 33 -4.16 -0.62 3.18
CA GLY A 33 -4.85 -0.28 1.95
C GLY A 33 -4.42 -1.06 0.70
N GLY A 34 -3.39 -1.90 0.83
CA GLY A 34 -2.86 -2.71 -0.26
C GLY A 34 -1.34 -2.68 -0.34
N GLU A 35 -0.82 -3.33 -1.38
CA GLU A 35 0.61 -3.39 -1.70
C GLU A 35 0.95 -2.45 -2.85
N LEU A 36 2.00 -1.67 -2.64
CA LEU A 36 2.55 -0.73 -3.62
C LEU A 36 3.89 -1.24 -4.15
N PHE A 37 4.17 -0.89 -5.39
CA PHE A 37 5.47 -1.07 -6.00
C PHE A 37 6.33 0.17 -5.72
N SER A 38 7.49 0.01 -5.07
CA SER A 38 8.42 1.11 -4.80
C SER A 38 9.67 0.99 -5.68
N ASP A 39 10.64 0.20 -5.24
CA ASP A 39 11.94 0.06 -5.90
C ASP A 39 11.95 -1.00 -7.02
N ALA A 40 10.86 -1.74 -7.17
CA ALA A 40 10.69 -2.78 -8.17
C ALA A 40 9.29 -2.75 -8.78
N MET A 41 9.24 -2.93 -10.10
CA MET A 41 8.00 -3.17 -10.85
C MET A 41 7.45 -4.58 -10.59
N GLY A 42 6.24 -4.82 -11.06
CA GLY A 42 5.63 -6.15 -11.08
C GLY A 42 6.33 -7.13 -12.02
N ASN A 43 5.78 -8.34 -12.10
CA ASN A 43 6.37 -9.41 -12.90
C ASN A 43 6.39 -9.05 -14.40
N PRO A 44 7.44 -9.44 -15.14
CA PRO A 44 7.47 -9.26 -16.58
C PRO A 44 6.25 -9.88 -17.27
N GLY A 45 5.57 -9.10 -18.12
CA GLY A 45 4.37 -9.52 -18.84
C GLY A 45 3.04 -9.20 -18.13
N THR A 46 3.05 -8.62 -16.93
CA THR A 46 1.86 -8.01 -16.31
C THR A 46 1.80 -6.51 -16.58
N PRO A 47 0.62 -5.86 -16.43
CA PRO A 47 0.54 -4.40 -16.50
C PRO A 47 1.50 -3.72 -15.53
N GLU A 48 1.61 -4.22 -14.30
CA GLU A 48 2.48 -3.67 -13.25
C GLU A 48 3.96 -3.90 -13.54
N GLY A 49 4.29 -4.81 -14.47
CA GLY A 49 5.62 -5.01 -15.02
C GLY A 49 6.08 -3.90 -15.97
N THR A 50 5.21 -2.96 -16.34
CA THR A 50 5.58 -1.72 -17.05
C THR A 50 5.51 -0.53 -16.10
N TYR A 51 6.31 0.51 -16.36
CA TYR A 51 6.35 1.69 -15.48
C TYR A 51 4.98 2.39 -15.38
N ASP A 52 4.29 2.55 -16.51
CA ASP A 52 2.97 3.19 -16.53
C ASP A 52 1.90 2.36 -15.82
N GLY A 53 1.93 1.02 -15.96
CA GLY A 53 1.01 0.15 -15.23
C GLY A 53 1.34 0.06 -13.73
N MET A 54 2.62 0.05 -13.36
CA MET A 54 3.08 0.14 -11.96
C MET A 54 2.56 1.42 -11.29
N VAL A 55 2.75 2.58 -11.93
CA VAL A 55 2.29 3.87 -11.37
C VAL A 55 0.76 3.93 -11.32
N ARG A 56 0.07 3.38 -12.34
CA ARG A 56 -1.39 3.29 -12.34
C ARG A 56 -1.91 2.43 -11.18
N HIS A 57 -1.36 1.22 -11.02
CA HIS A 57 -1.70 0.34 -9.90
C HIS A 57 -1.51 1.04 -8.55
N ASN A 58 -0.37 1.72 -8.38
CA ASN A 58 -0.10 2.45 -7.14
C ASN A 58 -1.12 3.56 -6.89
N ILE A 59 -1.43 4.39 -7.88
CA ILE A 59 -2.38 5.50 -7.67
C ILE A 59 -3.80 4.98 -7.46
N ASP A 60 -4.23 3.96 -8.19
CA ASP A 60 -5.55 3.34 -8.03
C ASP A 60 -5.70 2.74 -6.62
N THR A 61 -4.66 2.05 -6.13
CA THR A 61 -4.61 1.48 -4.78
C THR A 61 -4.65 2.58 -3.70
N ILE A 62 -3.84 3.64 -3.86
CA ILE A 62 -3.80 4.75 -2.91
C ILE A 62 -5.15 5.48 -2.86
N VAL A 63 -5.70 5.83 -4.02
CA VAL A 63 -6.97 6.56 -4.11
C VAL A 63 -8.11 5.73 -3.55
N GLY A 64 -8.22 4.45 -3.94
CA GLY A 64 -9.27 3.54 -3.44
C GLY A 64 -9.22 3.37 -1.92
N ALA A 65 -8.03 3.31 -1.32
CA ALA A 65 -7.88 3.16 0.12
C ALA A 65 -8.02 4.49 0.91
N LEU A 66 -7.77 5.65 0.29
CA LEU A 66 -7.78 6.94 0.97
C LEU A 66 -9.08 7.74 0.82
N LEU A 67 -9.84 7.52 -0.26
CA LEU A 67 -11.04 8.33 -0.53
C LEU A 67 -12.36 7.69 -0.08
N GLU A 68 -12.36 6.44 0.41
CA GLU A 68 -13.58 5.68 0.73
C GLU A 68 -14.59 5.69 -0.45
N GLU A 69 -14.42 4.78 -1.41
CA GLU A 69 -15.51 4.37 -2.32
C GLU A 69 -16.11 3.02 -1.92
#